data_AF-A0A377GV60-F1
#
_entry.id   AF-A0A377GV60-F1
#
_cell.length_a   1.000
_cell.length_b   1.000
_cell.length_c   1.000
_cell.angle_alpha   90.00
_cell.angle_beta   90.00
_cell.angle_gamma   90.00
#
_symmetry.space_group_name_H-M   'P 1'
#
loop_
_entity.id
_entity.type
_entity.pdbx_description
1 polymer ?
#
loop_
_entity_poly.entity_id
_entity_poly.type
_entity_poly.pdbx_seq_one_letter_code
_entity_poly.pdbx_strand_id
1 'polypeptide(L)'
;MNRRVRAIFTVIFIIIVLGGFLFLNSMRKNPELDKNSSYLIIGKENLIAVYQDKLALRIPYEINIDKEKTFGELVNRKNEEEVLKIVNKVLPVPLSNYVRVKFGKVNLNVKNAKNIPETTVDNKRYIVTSSLHSLYETLYNEQGNKNELNENIIVDVLNANGINGYARRTGENLKNKLGMKYNAANYEKNLEESYIILNDISIEKAEDIVMQLNEKYFKIQQVPTIPTLANIVVVLGQEKNIDFVVEVLGDDISNVQNVGNELKREGYKKVEIEKEKTKADNSIIEYVAEDYFIAYKISKILNIDNLIENNNLKNKIRVIIK
;
A
#
# COMPACT_ATOMS: atom_id res chain seq x y z
N MET A 1 -67.11 -26.70 26.71
CA MET A 1 -66.39 -26.66 25.41
C MET A 1 -65.98 -28.07 25.03
N ASN A 2 -66.46 -28.58 23.89
CA ASN A 2 -66.29 -29.97 23.47
C ASN A 2 -64.80 -30.33 23.31
N ARG A 3 -64.36 -31.53 23.70
CA ARG A 3 -62.93 -31.92 23.64
C ARG A 3 -62.32 -31.70 22.24
N ARG A 4 -63.11 -31.94 21.19
CA ARG A 4 -62.73 -31.67 19.79
C ARG A 4 -62.55 -30.18 19.49
N VAL A 5 -63.42 -29.33 20.02
CA VAL A 5 -63.33 -27.87 19.84
C VAL A 5 -62.12 -27.31 20.57
N ARG A 6 -61.84 -27.77 21.80
CA ARG A 6 -60.59 -27.42 22.50
C ARG A 6 -59.36 -27.83 21.71
N ALA A 7 -59.32 -29.05 21.18
CA ALA A 7 -58.20 -29.53 20.37
C ALA A 7 -57.96 -28.68 19.11
N ILE A 8 -59.02 -28.28 18.42
CA ILE A 8 -58.94 -27.41 17.23
C ILE A 8 -58.35 -26.04 17.61
N PHE A 9 -58.82 -25.42 18.70
CA PHE A 9 -58.26 -24.14 19.17
C PHE A 9 -56.78 -24.24 19.55
N THR A 10 -56.37 -25.33 20.21
CA THR A 10 -54.96 -25.54 20.57
C THR A 10 -54.09 -25.67 19.32
N VAL A 11 -54.55 -26.38 18.29
CA VAL A 11 -53.80 -26.54 17.02
C VAL A 11 -53.68 -25.20 16.29
N ILE A 12 -54.75 -24.41 16.21
CA ILE A 12 -54.71 -23.08 15.60
C ILE A 12 -53.75 -22.15 16.34
N PHE A 13 -53.76 -22.18 17.67
CA PHE A 13 -52.82 -21.40 18.48
C PHE A 13 -51.36 -21.80 18.22
N ILE A 14 -51.08 -23.10 18.12
CA ILE A 14 -49.74 -23.61 17.77
C ILE A 14 -49.33 -23.13 16.38
N ILE A 15 -50.22 -23.17 15.38
CA ILE A 15 -49.94 -22.69 14.03
C ILE A 15 -49.64 -21.19 14.02
N ILE A 16 -50.38 -20.38 14.78
CA ILE A 16 -50.12 -18.94 14.90
C ILE A 16 -48.77 -18.68 15.57
N VAL A 17 -48.43 -19.42 16.62
CA VAL A 17 -47.12 -19.30 17.30
C VAL A 17 -45.99 -19.74 16.36
N LEU A 18 -46.15 -20.85 15.64
CA LEU A 18 -45.17 -21.30 14.64
C LEU A 18 -45.05 -20.33 13.46
N GLY A 19 -46.17 -19.79 12.98
CA GLY A 19 -46.21 -18.79 11.92
C GLY A 19 -45.53 -17.49 12.34
N GLY A 20 -45.78 -17.02 13.57
CA GLY A 20 -45.09 -15.88 14.16
C GLY A 20 -43.60 -16.15 14.38
N PHE A 21 -43.24 -17.36 14.82
CA PHE A 21 -41.84 -17.75 14.99
C PHE A 21 -41.11 -17.84 13.65
N LEU A 22 -41.73 -18.43 12.62
CA LEU A 22 -41.21 -18.47 11.25
C LEU A 22 -41.10 -17.09 10.64
N PHE A 23 -42.08 -16.20 10.87
CA PHE A 23 -42.04 -14.82 10.40
C PHE A 23 -40.93 -14.01 11.08
N LEU A 24 -40.78 -14.13 12.40
CA LEU A 24 -39.67 -13.53 13.15
C LEU A 24 -38.30 -14.08 12.72
N ASN A 25 -38.22 -15.37 12.43
CA ASN A 25 -36.98 -16.01 11.97
C ASN A 25 -36.69 -15.74 10.48
N SER A 26 -37.72 -15.44 9.67
CA SER A 26 -37.60 -14.96 8.29
C SER A 26 -37.26 -13.47 8.22
N MET A 27 -37.69 -12.67 9.20
CA MET A 27 -37.33 -11.25 9.35
C MET A 27 -35.95 -11.04 9.98
N ARG A 28 -35.38 -12.07 10.63
CA ARG A 28 -33.93 -12.14 10.83
C ARG A 28 -33.29 -12.24 9.45
N LYS A 29 -32.99 -11.07 8.86
CA LYS A 29 -32.21 -10.93 7.63
C LYS A 29 -31.03 -11.89 7.72
N ASN A 30 -31.10 -13.04 7.05
CA ASN A 30 -29.94 -13.51 6.34
C ASN A 30 -29.84 -12.51 5.21
N PRO A 31 -28.93 -11.53 5.30
CA PRO A 31 -28.72 -10.63 4.18
C PRO A 31 -28.38 -11.56 3.03
N GLU A 32 -29.18 -11.53 1.97
CA GLU A 32 -28.66 -12.01 0.70
C GLU A 32 -27.29 -11.36 0.56
N LEU A 33 -26.26 -12.18 0.34
CA LEU A 33 -24.87 -11.75 0.21
C LEU A 33 -24.79 -10.92 -1.08
N ASP A 34 -25.33 -9.70 -1.02
CA ASP A 34 -25.46 -8.78 -2.12
C ASP A 34 -24.04 -8.37 -2.51
N LYS A 35 -23.72 -8.62 -3.78
CA LYS A 35 -22.41 -8.33 -4.38
C LYS A 35 -22.01 -6.87 -4.24
N ASN A 36 -22.98 -5.97 -4.02
CA ASN A 36 -22.75 -4.54 -3.88
C ASN A 36 -22.60 -4.06 -2.42
N SER A 37 -22.75 -4.96 -1.45
CA SER A 37 -22.70 -4.63 -0.02
C SER A 37 -21.36 -5.03 0.62
N SER A 38 -20.93 -4.25 1.62
CA SER A 38 -19.75 -4.58 2.44
C SER A 38 -20.20 -5.11 3.79
N TYR A 39 -19.80 -6.33 4.14
CA TYR A 39 -20.30 -7.03 5.32
C TYR A 39 -19.24 -7.86 6.03
N LEU A 40 -19.45 -8.12 7.32
CA LEU A 40 -18.60 -8.95 8.15
C LEU A 40 -19.16 -10.37 8.23
N ILE A 41 -18.39 -11.36 7.79
CA ILE A 41 -18.71 -12.76 8.08
C ILE A 41 -18.03 -13.14 9.40
N ILE A 42 -18.83 -13.62 10.35
CA ILE A 42 -18.36 -14.21 11.60
C ILE A 42 -18.34 -15.73 11.39
N GLY A 43 -17.14 -16.25 11.11
CA GLY A 43 -16.88 -17.67 10.89
C GLY A 43 -16.70 -18.45 12.19
N LYS A 44 -16.13 -19.66 12.09
CA LYS A 44 -15.79 -20.50 13.26
C LYS A 44 -14.40 -20.20 13.82
N GLU A 45 -13.45 -19.85 12.94
CA GLU A 45 -12.03 -19.71 13.27
C GLU A 45 -11.47 -18.32 12.92
N ASN A 46 -12.25 -17.51 12.19
CA ASN A 46 -11.85 -16.19 11.75
C ASN A 46 -13.06 -15.29 11.49
N LEU A 47 -12.81 -14.00 11.44
CA LEU A 47 -13.69 -13.03 10.80
C LEU A 47 -13.28 -12.86 9.34
N ILE A 48 -14.22 -12.54 8.47
CA ILE A 48 -13.93 -12.19 7.08
C ILE A 48 -14.66 -10.87 6.77
N ALA A 49 -13.90 -9.80 6.59
CA ALA A 49 -14.43 -8.54 6.11
C ALA A 49 -14.55 -8.64 4.58
N VAL A 50 -15.77 -8.59 4.06
CA VAL A 50 -16.04 -8.66 2.62
C VAL A 50 -16.44 -7.27 2.14
N TYR A 51 -15.73 -6.78 1.14
CA TYR A 51 -15.97 -5.50 0.49
C TYR A 51 -16.44 -5.75 -0.95
N GLN A 52 -17.76 -5.82 -1.13
CA GLN A 52 -18.40 -6.04 -2.43
C GLN A 52 -17.83 -7.29 -3.14
N ASP A 53 -17.65 -7.23 -4.47
CA ASP A 53 -16.98 -8.24 -5.27
C ASP A 53 -15.45 -8.07 -5.35
N LYS A 54 -14.87 -7.09 -4.64
CA LYS A 54 -13.47 -6.69 -4.82
C LYS A 54 -12.52 -7.43 -3.90
N LEU A 55 -12.75 -7.33 -2.58
CA LEU A 55 -11.79 -7.76 -1.56
C LEU A 55 -12.47 -8.52 -0.43
N ALA A 56 -11.91 -9.67 -0.05
CA ALA A 56 -12.16 -10.31 1.22
C ALA A 56 -10.90 -10.34 2.08
N LEU A 57 -11.00 -9.82 3.30
CA LEU A 57 -9.92 -9.79 4.27
C LEU A 57 -10.21 -10.74 5.43
N ARG A 58 -9.37 -11.75 5.59
CA ARG A 58 -9.48 -12.74 6.68
C ARG A 58 -8.72 -12.26 7.92
N ILE A 59 -9.40 -12.22 9.05
CA ILE A 59 -8.88 -11.81 10.36
C ILE A 59 -8.93 -13.02 11.31
N PRO A 60 -7.79 -13.69 11.56
CA PRO A 60 -7.68 -14.77 12.54
C PRO A 60 -8.08 -14.33 13.96
N TYR A 61 -8.66 -15.25 14.73
CA TYR A 61 -9.14 -14.98 16.09
C TYR A 61 -8.03 -14.78 17.12
N GLU A 62 -6.83 -15.26 16.83
CA GLU A 62 -5.66 -15.14 17.70
C GLU A 62 -5.07 -13.72 17.69
N ILE A 63 -5.50 -12.87 16.75
CA ILE A 63 -5.05 -11.48 16.66
C ILE A 63 -5.63 -10.67 17.82
N ASN A 64 -4.77 -9.89 18.44
CA ASN A 64 -5.07 -8.93 19.47
C ASN A 64 -5.70 -7.64 18.90
N ILE A 65 -6.82 -7.23 19.49
CA ILE A 65 -7.45 -5.93 19.25
C ILE A 65 -6.70 -4.86 20.04
N ASP A 66 -6.32 -5.20 21.27
CA ASP A 66 -5.56 -4.37 22.20
C ASP A 66 -4.59 -5.25 23.02
N LYS A 67 -3.94 -4.68 24.04
CA LYS A 67 -2.98 -5.40 24.88
C LYS A 67 -3.57 -6.59 25.63
N GLU A 68 -4.88 -6.64 25.82
CA GLU A 68 -5.56 -7.59 26.70
C GLU A 68 -6.46 -8.58 25.96
N LYS A 69 -7.06 -8.18 24.83
CA LYS A 69 -8.15 -8.93 24.19
C LYS A 69 -7.85 -9.29 22.75
N THR A 70 -8.33 -10.46 22.34
CA THR A 70 -8.27 -10.96 20.96
C THR A 70 -9.64 -10.89 20.27
N PHE A 71 -9.64 -11.00 18.94
CA PHE A 71 -10.89 -11.12 18.17
C PHE A 71 -11.68 -12.38 18.55
N GLY A 72 -11.01 -13.48 18.90
CA GLY A 72 -11.68 -14.68 19.42
C GLY A 72 -12.43 -14.42 20.72
N GLU A 73 -11.81 -13.73 21.68
CA GLU A 73 -12.50 -13.35 22.92
C GLU A 73 -13.68 -12.41 22.68
N LEU A 74 -13.52 -11.46 21.75
CA LEU A 74 -14.58 -10.54 21.35
C LEU A 74 -15.80 -11.30 20.82
N VAL A 75 -15.60 -12.21 19.86
CA VAL A 75 -16.68 -12.99 19.23
C VAL A 75 -17.40 -13.90 20.22
N ASN A 76 -16.68 -14.43 21.22
CA ASN A 76 -17.24 -15.32 22.23
C ASN A 76 -18.03 -14.59 23.31
N ARG A 77 -17.66 -13.35 23.64
CA ARG A 77 -18.25 -12.59 24.76
C ARG A 77 -19.32 -11.59 24.33
N LYS A 78 -19.31 -11.15 23.08
CA LYS A 78 -20.16 -10.05 22.58
C LYS A 78 -21.14 -10.52 21.52
N ASN A 79 -22.25 -9.79 21.38
CA ASN A 79 -23.20 -10.03 20.28
C ASN A 79 -22.63 -9.54 18.94
N GLU A 80 -23.22 -9.97 17.83
CA GLU A 80 -22.67 -9.72 16.50
C GLU A 80 -22.62 -8.24 16.13
N GLU A 81 -23.56 -7.43 16.61
CA GLU A 81 -23.60 -5.99 16.37
C GLU A 81 -22.45 -5.27 17.09
N GLU A 82 -22.17 -5.66 18.33
CA GLU A 82 -21.01 -5.16 19.08
C GLU A 82 -19.68 -5.62 18.47
N VAL A 83 -19.62 -6.86 17.96
CA VAL A 83 -18.45 -7.37 17.22
C VAL A 83 -18.20 -6.50 15.99
N LEU A 84 -19.22 -6.26 15.16
CA LEU A 84 -19.13 -5.40 13.98
C LEU A 84 -18.65 -3.99 14.36
N LYS A 85 -19.23 -3.40 15.41
CA LYS A 85 -18.87 -2.06 15.87
C LYS A 85 -17.40 -1.95 16.28
N ILE A 86 -16.84 -2.97 16.93
CA ILE A 86 -15.44 -2.98 17.36
C ILE A 86 -14.52 -3.25 16.16
N VAL A 87 -14.89 -4.17 15.27
CA VAL A 87 -14.14 -4.46 14.04
C VAL A 87 -14.04 -3.20 13.15
N ASN A 88 -15.14 -2.45 13.01
CA ASN A 88 -15.16 -1.19 12.24
C ASN A 88 -14.28 -0.08 12.83
N LYS A 89 -13.79 -0.19 14.07
CA LYS A 89 -12.79 0.75 14.61
C LYS A 89 -11.38 0.46 14.13
N VAL A 90 -11.14 -0.75 13.65
CA VAL A 90 -9.82 -1.24 13.21
C VAL A 90 -9.70 -1.22 11.70
N LEU A 91 -10.80 -1.46 11.00
CA LEU A 91 -10.82 -1.49 9.54
C LEU A 91 -10.77 -0.07 8.92
N PRO A 92 -10.04 0.11 7.80
CA PRO A 92 -9.99 1.38 7.08
C PRO A 92 -11.35 1.91 6.63
N VAL A 93 -12.25 1.00 6.24
CA VAL A 93 -13.59 1.34 5.78
C VAL A 93 -14.61 0.49 6.53
N PRO A 94 -15.65 1.11 7.10
CA PRO A 94 -16.64 0.42 7.91
C PRO A 94 -17.50 -0.49 7.05
N LEU A 95 -17.79 -1.68 7.59
CA LEU A 95 -18.74 -2.64 7.03
C LEU A 95 -20.16 -2.26 7.48
N SER A 96 -21.13 -2.41 6.59
CA SER A 96 -22.51 -1.98 6.83
C SER A 96 -23.39 -3.05 7.46
N ASN A 97 -22.96 -4.32 7.41
CA ASN A 97 -23.75 -5.45 7.93
C ASN A 97 -22.87 -6.62 8.39
N TYR A 98 -23.49 -7.65 8.97
CA TYR A 98 -22.81 -8.88 9.40
C TYR A 98 -23.63 -10.14 9.12
N VAL A 99 -22.95 -11.29 9.02
CA VAL A 99 -23.52 -12.63 8.87
C VAL A 99 -22.75 -13.61 9.73
N ARG A 100 -23.44 -14.37 10.60
CA ARG A 100 -22.82 -15.48 11.34
C ARG A 100 -23.08 -16.80 10.62
N VAL A 101 -22.00 -17.51 10.28
CA VAL A 101 -22.10 -18.79 9.57
C VAL A 101 -21.84 -19.92 10.55
N LYS A 102 -22.87 -20.73 10.80
CA LYS A 102 -22.82 -21.85 11.76
C LYS A 102 -22.31 -23.15 11.13
N PHE A 103 -22.52 -23.36 9.81
CA PHE A 103 -22.12 -24.57 9.08
C PHE A 103 -21.78 -24.26 7.61
N GLY A 104 -20.76 -24.92 7.07
CA GLY A 104 -20.36 -24.85 5.65
C GLY A 104 -19.20 -23.89 5.35
N LYS A 105 -18.51 -24.13 4.22
CA LYS A 105 -17.55 -23.17 3.65
C LYS A 105 -18.35 -22.08 2.92
N VAL A 106 -18.15 -20.82 3.31
CA VAL A 106 -18.74 -19.70 2.56
C VAL A 106 -17.98 -19.55 1.26
N ASN A 107 -18.66 -19.71 0.13
CA ASN A 107 -18.07 -19.43 -1.17
C ASN A 107 -18.06 -17.90 -1.38
N LEU A 108 -16.88 -17.30 -1.28
CA LEU A 108 -16.70 -15.86 -1.45
C LEU A 108 -16.55 -15.56 -2.94
N ASN A 109 -17.51 -14.86 -3.53
CA ASN A 109 -17.41 -14.40 -4.91
C ASN A 109 -16.70 -13.04 -4.97
N VAL A 110 -15.42 -13.03 -4.60
CA VAL A 110 -14.56 -11.83 -4.61
C VAL A 110 -13.37 -12.04 -5.56
N LYS A 111 -12.93 -10.96 -6.21
CA LYS A 111 -11.75 -10.96 -7.09
C LYS A 111 -10.48 -11.25 -6.31
N ASN A 112 -10.35 -10.67 -5.11
CA ASN A 112 -9.16 -10.79 -4.27
C ASN A 112 -9.52 -11.29 -2.87
N ALA A 113 -8.79 -12.28 -2.37
CA ALA A 113 -8.89 -12.75 -0.99
C ALA A 113 -7.51 -12.76 -0.33
N LYS A 114 -7.36 -12.08 0.80
CA LYS A 114 -6.08 -11.94 1.52
C LYS A 114 -6.27 -12.12 3.03
N ASN A 115 -5.19 -12.48 3.71
CA ASN A 115 -5.13 -12.41 5.16
C ASN A 115 -4.81 -10.97 5.60
N ILE A 116 -5.27 -10.59 6.79
CA ILE A 116 -4.94 -9.30 7.38
C ILE A 116 -3.43 -9.20 7.64
N PRO A 117 -2.77 -8.08 7.28
CA PRO A 117 -1.39 -7.85 7.63
C PRO A 117 -1.20 -7.81 9.14
N GLU A 118 -0.18 -8.50 9.63
CA GLU A 118 0.04 -8.68 11.05
C GLU A 118 1.53 -8.67 11.41
N THR A 119 1.81 -8.36 12.67
CA THR A 119 3.14 -8.39 13.28
C THR A 119 3.05 -9.05 14.65
N THR A 120 4.18 -9.51 15.17
CA THR A 120 4.26 -10.10 16.52
C THR A 120 5.06 -9.19 17.43
N VAL A 121 4.45 -8.76 18.55
CA VAL A 121 5.09 -7.98 19.61
C VAL A 121 4.80 -8.68 20.93
N ASP A 122 5.82 -8.94 21.74
CA ASP A 122 5.68 -9.64 23.03
C ASP A 122 4.90 -10.96 22.94
N ASN A 123 5.18 -11.74 21.89
CA ASN A 123 4.51 -13.02 21.60
C ASN A 123 2.98 -12.92 21.37
N LYS A 124 2.48 -11.72 21.06
CA LYS A 124 1.10 -11.41 20.70
C LYS A 124 1.03 -10.90 19.26
N ARG A 125 -0.02 -11.28 18.53
CA ARG A 125 -0.20 -10.92 17.11
C ARG A 125 -1.07 -9.68 16.99
N TYR A 126 -0.57 -8.63 16.35
CA TYR A 126 -1.29 -7.37 16.15
C TYR A 126 -1.45 -7.08 14.67
N ILE A 127 -2.49 -6.33 14.32
CA ILE A 127 -2.69 -5.84 12.95
C ILE A 127 -1.67 -4.75 12.66
N VAL A 128 -1.02 -4.84 11.49
CA VAL A 128 -0.16 -3.76 11.00
C VAL A 128 -1.05 -2.78 10.25
N THR A 129 -1.48 -1.74 10.93
CA THR A 129 -2.46 -0.76 10.40
C THR A 129 -1.98 -0.10 9.11
N SER A 130 -0.69 0.21 8.97
CA SER A 130 -0.12 0.78 7.73
C SER A 130 -0.23 -0.17 6.55
N SER A 131 0.19 -1.43 6.71
CA SER A 131 0.05 -2.46 5.69
C SER A 131 -1.41 -2.79 5.38
N LEU A 132 -2.31 -2.69 6.36
CA LEU A 132 -3.75 -2.86 6.15
C LEU A 132 -4.33 -1.72 5.30
N HIS A 133 -3.95 -0.46 5.56
CA HIS A 133 -4.33 0.67 4.74
C HIS A 133 -3.80 0.54 3.32
N SER A 134 -2.51 0.26 3.15
CA SER A 134 -1.89 0.04 1.83
C SER A 134 -2.58 -1.10 1.07
N LEU A 135 -2.84 -2.24 1.72
CA LEU A 135 -3.55 -3.37 1.09
C LEU A 135 -4.97 -2.98 0.65
N TYR A 136 -5.67 -2.19 1.47
CA TYR A 136 -6.99 -1.69 1.13
C TYR A 136 -6.93 -0.75 -0.09
N GLU A 137 -5.99 0.19 -0.12
CA GLU A 137 -5.80 1.09 -1.25
C GLU A 137 -5.45 0.35 -2.54
N THR A 138 -4.48 -0.57 -2.49
CA THR A 138 -4.06 -1.33 -3.66
C THR A 138 -5.19 -2.19 -4.24
N LEU A 139 -5.97 -2.87 -3.39
CA LEU A 139 -6.90 -3.91 -3.85
C LEU A 139 -8.37 -3.46 -3.95
N TYR A 140 -8.76 -2.41 -3.24
CA TYR A 140 -10.13 -1.90 -3.24
C TYR A 140 -10.30 -0.63 -4.10
N ASN A 141 -9.27 0.22 -4.17
CA ASN A 141 -9.28 1.47 -4.93
C ASN A 141 -8.74 1.34 -6.36
N GLU A 142 -8.71 0.14 -6.95
CA GLU A 142 -8.20 -0.15 -8.31
C GLU A 142 -8.79 0.74 -9.45
N GLN A 143 -9.75 1.64 -9.18
CA GLN A 143 -10.15 2.67 -10.14
C GLN A 143 -10.50 4.06 -9.54
N GLY A 144 -10.16 4.41 -8.29
CA GLY A 144 -10.89 5.51 -7.66
C GLY A 144 -10.27 6.43 -6.62
N ASN A 145 -9.02 6.31 -6.17
CA ASN A 145 -8.44 7.32 -5.26
C ASN A 145 -6.93 7.51 -5.46
N LYS A 146 -6.56 8.07 -6.60
CA LYS A 146 -5.22 8.65 -6.87
C LYS A 146 -5.07 10.08 -6.32
N ASN A 147 -5.86 10.46 -5.32
CA ASN A 147 -5.83 11.81 -4.75
C ASN A 147 -5.75 11.73 -3.22
N GLU A 148 -4.57 11.40 -2.69
CA GLU A 148 -4.09 12.23 -1.59
C GLU A 148 -4.10 13.66 -2.13
N LEU A 149 -4.98 14.53 -1.62
CA LEU A 149 -4.88 15.95 -1.93
C LEU A 149 -3.46 16.35 -1.53
N ASN A 150 -2.64 16.76 -2.50
CA ASN A 150 -1.22 17.04 -2.28
C ASN A 150 -0.99 17.99 -1.09
N GLU A 151 -1.96 18.85 -0.78
CA GLU A 151 -2.00 19.76 0.37
C GLU A 151 -1.92 19.07 1.75
N ASN A 152 -2.23 17.78 1.82
CA ASN A 152 -2.14 16.96 3.02
C ASN A 152 -0.80 16.24 3.16
N ILE A 153 -0.01 16.17 2.09
CA ILE A 153 1.31 15.56 2.10
C ILE A 153 2.30 16.57 2.68
N ILE A 154 3.02 16.14 3.72
CA ILE A 154 4.11 16.88 4.35
C ILE A 154 5.43 16.28 3.88
N VAL A 155 6.27 17.09 3.26
CA VAL A 155 7.62 16.72 2.80
C VAL A 155 8.66 17.38 3.70
N ASP A 156 9.49 16.58 4.37
CA ASP A 156 10.69 17.09 5.03
C ASP A 156 11.83 17.15 4.02
N VAL A 157 12.33 18.35 3.75
CA VAL A 157 13.46 18.58 2.84
C VAL A 157 14.69 18.91 3.67
N LEU A 158 15.65 17.99 3.70
CA LEU A 158 16.86 18.10 4.50
C LEU A 158 18.07 18.37 3.62
N ASN A 159 18.78 19.45 3.92
CA ASN A 159 19.95 19.86 3.18
C ASN A 159 21.22 19.17 3.71
N ALA A 160 21.74 18.18 2.98
CA ALA A 160 23.04 17.56 3.24
C ALA A 160 24.11 18.00 2.22
N ASN A 161 23.82 18.99 1.37
CA ASN A 161 24.73 19.41 0.30
C ASN A 161 25.57 20.65 0.64
N GLY A 162 25.29 21.30 1.77
CA GLY A 162 26.02 22.45 2.27
C GLY A 162 25.72 23.77 1.53
N ILE A 163 24.75 23.80 0.61
CA ILE A 163 24.36 25.02 -0.11
C ILE A 163 23.30 25.77 0.71
N ASN A 164 23.61 27.01 1.09
CA ASN A 164 22.72 27.82 1.92
C ASN A 164 21.34 28.05 1.27
N GLY A 165 20.29 27.78 2.06
CA GLY A 165 18.89 27.94 1.66
C GLY A 165 18.42 26.96 0.59
N TYR A 166 19.20 25.94 0.24
CA TYR A 166 18.85 25.00 -0.82
C TYR A 166 17.59 24.20 -0.51
N ALA A 167 17.51 23.56 0.68
CA ALA A 167 16.30 22.86 1.10
C ALA A 167 15.05 23.74 1.09
N ARG A 168 15.16 25.01 1.51
CA ARG A 168 14.03 25.95 1.46
C ARG A 168 13.57 26.20 0.03
N ARG A 169 14.49 26.45 -0.90
CA ARG A 169 14.14 26.67 -2.32
C ARG A 169 13.52 25.42 -2.94
N THR A 170 14.06 24.24 -2.64
CA THR A 170 13.51 22.96 -3.08
C THR A 170 12.11 22.72 -2.53
N GLY A 171 11.90 22.96 -1.23
CA GLY A 171 10.58 22.86 -0.61
C GLY A 171 9.56 23.84 -1.18
N GLU A 172 9.92 25.11 -1.41
CA GLU A 172 9.06 26.08 -2.10
C GLU A 172 8.71 25.62 -3.52
N ASN A 173 9.64 25.00 -4.24
CA ASN A 173 9.36 24.46 -5.58
C ASN A 173 8.32 23.34 -5.53
N LEU A 174 8.44 22.41 -4.56
CA LEU A 174 7.45 21.34 -4.35
C LEU A 174 6.09 21.91 -3.99
N LYS A 175 6.04 22.90 -3.09
CA LYS A 175 4.80 23.60 -2.74
C LYS A 175 4.15 24.26 -3.96
N ASN A 176 4.92 24.98 -4.78
CA ASN A 176 4.37 25.73 -5.90
C ASN A 176 3.92 24.83 -7.05
N LYS A 177 4.65 23.76 -7.34
CA LYS A 177 4.34 22.87 -8.46
C LYS A 177 3.35 21.77 -8.12
N LEU A 178 3.41 21.25 -6.89
CA LEU A 178 2.61 20.11 -6.46
C LEU A 178 1.57 20.49 -5.40
N GLY A 179 1.61 21.67 -4.79
CA GLY A 179 0.65 22.06 -3.74
C GLY A 179 0.94 21.43 -2.36
N MET A 180 2.14 20.86 -2.17
CA MET A 180 2.49 20.14 -0.94
C MET A 180 2.94 21.06 0.20
N LYS A 181 2.75 20.61 1.44
CA LYS A 181 3.37 21.24 2.61
C LYS A 181 4.79 20.74 2.74
N TYR A 182 5.68 21.59 3.23
CA TYR A 182 7.06 21.20 3.43
C TYR A 182 7.64 21.81 4.70
N ASN A 183 8.58 21.09 5.31
CA ASN A 183 9.54 21.64 6.26
C ASN A 183 10.92 21.60 5.62
N ALA A 184 11.75 22.61 5.87
CA ALA A 184 13.11 22.64 5.38
C ALA A 184 14.09 22.82 6.54
N ALA A 185 15.11 21.97 6.58
CA ALA A 185 16.16 22.03 7.60
C ALA A 185 17.51 21.64 7.00
N ASN A 186 18.58 21.90 7.75
CA ASN A 186 19.89 21.35 7.45
C ASN A 186 20.01 19.95 8.05
N TYR A 187 20.62 19.04 7.31
CA TYR A 187 20.98 17.73 7.82
C TYR A 187 22.24 17.85 8.69
N GLU A 188 22.39 16.96 9.68
CA GLU A 188 23.48 17.07 10.66
C GLU A 188 24.88 16.96 10.03
N LYS A 189 24.97 16.25 8.90
CA LYS A 189 26.22 16.00 8.18
C LYS A 189 26.05 16.25 6.70
N ASN A 190 27.15 16.59 6.05
CA ASN A 190 27.18 16.62 4.60
C ASN A 190 27.26 15.19 4.04
N LEU A 191 26.52 14.93 2.97
CA LEU A 191 26.47 13.63 2.30
C LEU A 191 26.73 13.79 0.80
N GLU A 192 27.35 12.79 0.19
CA GLU A 192 27.51 12.73 -1.26
C GLU A 192 26.23 12.25 -1.94
N GLU A 193 25.66 11.16 -1.46
CA GLU A 193 24.43 10.57 -1.98
C GLU A 193 23.17 11.23 -1.42
N SER A 194 22.12 11.27 -2.23
CA SER A 194 20.79 11.69 -1.80
C SER A 194 19.96 10.46 -1.44
N TYR A 195 19.04 10.59 -0.50
CA TYR A 195 18.14 9.49 -0.17
C TYR A 195 16.74 9.97 0.17
N ILE A 196 15.79 9.04 0.06
CA ILE A 196 14.39 9.24 0.33
C ILE A 196 13.92 8.18 1.34
N ILE A 197 13.21 8.65 2.36
CA ILE A 197 12.51 7.79 3.31
C ILE A 197 11.02 7.94 3.03
N LEU A 198 10.40 6.83 2.67
CA LEU A 198 8.95 6.72 2.44
C LEU A 198 8.31 6.30 3.76
N ASN A 199 7.56 7.18 4.42
CA ASN A 199 6.88 6.87 5.67
C ASN A 199 5.42 6.46 5.42
N ASP A 200 4.63 7.42 4.93
CA ASP A 200 3.19 7.29 4.74
C ASP A 200 2.81 8.00 3.45
N ILE A 201 3.38 7.50 2.34
CA ILE A 201 3.18 7.98 0.98
C ILE A 201 3.34 6.81 0.01
N SER A 202 2.61 6.82 -1.11
CA SER A 202 2.81 5.83 -2.17
C SER A 202 4.06 6.12 -3.01
N ILE A 203 4.63 5.08 -3.62
CA ILE A 203 5.78 5.21 -4.52
C ILE A 203 5.42 6.12 -5.70
N GLU A 204 4.24 5.94 -6.30
CA GLU A 204 3.73 6.75 -7.42
C GLU A 204 3.69 8.25 -7.07
N LYS A 205 3.35 8.58 -5.83
CA LYS A 205 3.32 9.98 -5.38
C LYS A 205 4.71 10.52 -5.06
N ALA A 206 5.60 9.66 -4.55
CA ALA A 206 7.00 9.99 -4.38
C ALA A 206 7.70 10.21 -5.74
N GLU A 207 7.30 9.53 -6.81
CA GLU A 207 7.78 9.78 -8.17
C GLU A 207 7.52 11.24 -8.60
N ASP A 208 6.29 11.76 -8.38
CA ASP A 208 5.94 13.15 -8.69
C ASP A 208 6.91 14.14 -8.01
N ILE A 209 7.24 13.87 -6.73
CA ILE A 209 8.16 14.67 -5.92
C ILE A 209 9.57 14.57 -6.50
N VAL A 210 10.06 13.35 -6.70
CA VAL A 210 11.40 13.04 -7.20
C VAL A 210 11.68 13.73 -8.53
N MET A 211 10.69 13.79 -9.43
CA MET A 211 10.81 14.46 -10.72
C MET A 211 10.93 15.99 -10.61
N GLN A 212 10.60 16.59 -9.47
CA GLN A 212 10.82 18.03 -9.21
C GLN A 212 12.18 18.33 -8.56
N LEU A 213 12.94 17.29 -8.20
CA LEU A 213 14.25 17.41 -7.55
C LEU A 213 15.38 17.34 -8.59
N ASN A 214 16.48 18.04 -8.34
CA ASN A 214 17.60 18.15 -9.29
C ASN A 214 18.61 17.00 -9.17
N GLU A 215 18.67 16.39 -7.99
CA GLU A 215 19.56 15.30 -7.66
C GLU A 215 19.15 14.05 -8.46
N LYS A 216 20.11 13.25 -8.88
CA LYS A 216 19.92 12.10 -9.77
C LYS A 216 20.00 10.78 -9.01
N TYR A 217 20.82 10.75 -7.97
CA TYR A 217 21.20 9.55 -7.23
C TYR A 217 20.41 9.50 -5.92
N PHE A 218 19.10 9.25 -6.02
CA PHE A 218 18.21 9.04 -4.88
C PHE A 218 18.09 7.57 -4.53
N LYS A 219 18.63 7.19 -3.37
CA LYS A 219 18.43 5.86 -2.81
C LYS A 219 17.23 5.81 -1.87
N ILE A 220 16.48 4.71 -1.86
CA ILE A 220 15.40 4.48 -0.91
C ILE A 220 15.99 3.90 0.37
N GLN A 221 15.74 4.54 1.50
CA GLN A 221 16.16 4.05 2.81
C GLN A 221 14.95 3.56 3.60
N GLN A 222 14.97 2.27 3.97
CA GLN A 222 13.83 1.61 4.62
C GLN A 222 13.72 1.88 6.13
N VAL A 223 14.80 2.31 6.78
CA VAL A 223 14.81 2.57 8.22
C VAL A 223 14.73 4.08 8.45
N PRO A 224 13.65 4.61 9.05
CA PRO A 224 13.60 6.00 9.45
C PRO A 224 14.60 6.22 10.59
N THR A 225 15.80 6.70 10.24
CA THR A 225 16.78 7.17 11.23
C THR A 225 16.39 8.53 11.82
N ILE A 226 15.33 9.15 11.28
CA ILE A 226 14.91 10.51 11.59
C ILE A 226 13.47 10.43 12.13
N PRO A 227 13.22 10.76 13.41
CA PRO A 227 11.87 10.86 13.91
C PRO A 227 11.18 12.07 13.26
N THR A 228 10.16 11.82 12.45
CA THR A 228 9.40 12.87 11.76
C THR A 228 7.91 12.50 11.66
N LEU A 229 7.07 13.53 11.52
CA LEU A 229 5.65 13.41 11.17
C LEU A 229 5.41 13.57 9.66
N ALA A 230 6.46 13.81 8.87
CA ALA A 230 6.35 13.94 7.43
C ALA A 230 6.04 12.61 6.75
N ASN A 231 5.21 12.66 5.71
CA ASN A 231 4.87 11.51 4.86
C ASN A 231 6.09 11.00 4.09
N ILE A 232 7.01 11.91 3.77
CA ILE A 232 8.24 11.65 3.03
C ILE A 232 9.36 12.56 3.52
N VAL A 233 10.56 11.98 3.65
CA VAL A 233 11.79 12.74 3.91
C VAL A 233 12.68 12.66 2.69
N VAL A 234 13.14 13.82 2.22
CA VAL A 234 14.06 13.97 1.11
C VAL A 234 15.36 14.56 1.65
N VAL A 235 16.44 13.80 1.56
CA VAL A 235 17.78 14.27 1.97
C VAL A 235 18.61 14.54 0.73
N LEU A 236 19.01 15.80 0.57
CA LEU A 236 19.65 16.34 -0.63
C LEU A 236 21.18 16.29 -0.47
N GLY A 237 21.83 15.35 -1.17
CA GLY A 237 23.29 15.19 -1.18
C GLY A 237 24.02 16.12 -2.14
N GLN A 238 25.36 16.14 -2.07
CA GLN A 238 26.22 16.97 -2.92
C GLN A 238 26.39 16.45 -4.34
N GLU A 239 26.26 15.13 -4.50
CA GLU A 239 26.54 14.38 -5.71
C GLU A 239 27.92 14.67 -6.33
N LYS A 240 28.94 15.09 -5.57
CA LYS A 240 30.26 15.43 -6.13
C LYS A 240 31.06 14.17 -6.44
N ASN A 241 31.10 13.24 -5.49
CA ASN A 241 31.88 12.00 -5.55
C ASN A 241 30.95 10.79 -5.41
N ILE A 242 30.16 10.54 -6.46
CA ILE A 242 29.22 9.41 -6.48
C ILE A 242 29.92 8.17 -7.04
N ASP A 243 29.91 7.10 -6.26
CA ASP A 243 30.35 5.78 -6.69
C ASP A 243 29.18 4.94 -7.20
N PHE A 244 28.58 5.40 -8.30
CA PHE A 244 27.42 4.77 -8.93
C PHE A 244 27.58 4.76 -10.44
N VAL A 245 27.37 3.60 -11.07
CA VAL A 245 27.57 3.40 -12.51
C VAL A 245 26.24 3.25 -13.24
N VAL A 246 26.08 3.91 -14.38
CA VAL A 246 25.02 3.62 -15.33
C VAL A 246 25.63 2.89 -16.52
N GLU A 247 25.39 1.59 -16.60
CA GLU A 247 25.87 0.73 -17.68
C GLU A 247 24.83 0.73 -18.80
N VAL A 248 25.25 1.02 -20.04
CA VAL A 248 24.40 1.01 -21.22
C VAL A 248 24.90 -0.09 -22.16
N LEU A 249 24.02 -1.06 -22.45
CA LEU A 249 24.32 -2.26 -23.21
C LEU A 249 23.41 -2.35 -24.43
N GLY A 250 23.90 -2.93 -25.53
CA GLY A 250 23.09 -3.20 -26.71
C GLY A 250 23.86 -3.75 -27.89
N ASP A 251 23.13 -4.27 -28.87
CA ASP A 251 23.69 -4.87 -30.09
C ASP A 251 24.22 -3.81 -31.06
N ASP A 252 23.49 -2.68 -31.19
CA ASP A 252 23.88 -1.53 -32.00
C ASP A 252 24.65 -0.50 -31.18
N ILE A 253 25.97 -0.52 -31.34
CA ILE A 253 26.89 0.40 -30.66
C ILE A 253 26.55 1.89 -30.91
N SER A 254 26.00 2.24 -32.07
CA SER A 254 25.66 3.64 -32.38
C SER A 254 24.49 4.11 -31.51
N ASN A 255 23.48 3.26 -31.36
CA ASN A 255 22.31 3.53 -30.51
C ASN A 255 22.71 3.61 -29.03
N VAL A 256 23.51 2.64 -28.56
CA VAL A 256 24.04 2.61 -27.19
C VAL A 256 24.89 3.86 -26.89
N GLN A 257 25.72 4.30 -27.82
CA GLN A 257 26.50 5.54 -27.68
C GLN A 257 25.62 6.79 -27.58
N ASN A 258 24.56 6.88 -28.37
CA ASN A 258 23.62 8.00 -28.32
C ASN A 258 22.96 8.09 -26.94
N VAL A 259 22.44 6.98 -26.43
CA VAL A 259 21.85 6.88 -25.10
C VAL A 259 22.87 7.24 -24.02
N GLY A 260 24.08 6.69 -24.08
CA GLY A 260 25.13 7.00 -23.13
C GLY A 260 25.52 8.49 -23.12
N ASN A 261 25.54 9.14 -24.29
CA ASN A 261 25.83 10.57 -24.41
C ASN A 261 24.68 11.45 -23.92
N GLU A 262 23.43 11.02 -24.12
CA GLU A 262 22.25 11.68 -23.56
C GLU A 262 22.28 11.67 -22.03
N LEU A 263 22.55 10.52 -21.41
CA LEU A 263 22.67 10.42 -19.95
C LEU A 263 23.80 11.30 -19.39
N LYS A 264 24.95 11.36 -20.07
CA LYS A 264 26.05 12.27 -19.69
C LYS A 264 25.61 13.74 -19.76
N ARG A 265 24.84 14.11 -20.79
CA ARG A 265 24.31 15.47 -20.98
C ARG A 265 23.31 15.85 -19.91
N GLU A 266 22.45 14.91 -19.51
CA GLU A 266 21.53 15.08 -18.39
C GLU A 266 22.25 15.10 -17.03
N GLY A 267 23.55 14.79 -17.00
CA GLY A 267 24.45 14.99 -15.88
C GLY A 267 24.71 13.74 -15.03
N TYR A 268 24.44 12.55 -15.55
CA TYR A 268 24.92 11.30 -14.95
C TYR A 268 26.45 11.18 -15.14
N LYS A 269 27.16 10.92 -14.05
CA LYS A 269 28.62 11.06 -13.98
C LYS A 269 29.39 9.89 -14.56
N LYS A 270 29.15 8.68 -14.06
CA LYS A 270 29.81 7.45 -14.52
C LYS A 270 28.86 6.68 -15.42
N VAL A 271 29.00 6.88 -16.74
CA VAL A 271 28.21 6.17 -17.76
C VAL A 271 29.16 5.29 -18.58
N GLU A 272 28.99 3.98 -18.45
CA GLU A 272 29.74 2.94 -19.15
C GLU A 272 28.92 2.45 -20.34
N ILE A 273 29.58 2.23 -21.47
CA ILE A 273 28.95 1.90 -22.76
C ILE A 273 29.63 0.62 -23.24
N GLU A 274 28.86 -0.45 -23.43
CA GLU A 274 29.39 -1.73 -23.88
C GLU A 274 28.50 -2.34 -24.96
N LYS A 275 29.16 -2.98 -25.94
CA LYS A 275 28.49 -3.75 -26.97
C LYS A 275 28.32 -5.17 -26.47
N GLU A 276 27.09 -5.55 -26.16
CA GLU A 276 26.76 -6.89 -25.70
C GLU A 276 25.56 -7.42 -26.48
N LYS A 277 25.59 -8.71 -26.84
CA LYS A 277 24.45 -9.35 -27.50
C LYS A 277 23.30 -9.52 -26.50
N THR A 278 22.26 -8.72 -26.65
CA THR A 278 21.07 -8.74 -25.82
C THR A 278 20.07 -9.75 -26.37
N LYS A 279 19.43 -10.52 -25.48
CA LYS A 279 18.29 -11.40 -25.83
C LYS A 279 16.95 -10.75 -25.54
N ALA A 280 16.95 -9.45 -25.26
CA ALA A 280 15.79 -8.71 -24.80
C ALA A 280 14.92 -8.30 -26.00
N ASP A 281 13.61 -8.58 -25.92
CA ASP A 281 12.68 -8.21 -26.99
C ASP A 281 12.40 -6.70 -27.05
N ASN A 282 12.60 -5.98 -25.93
CA ASN A 282 12.39 -4.54 -25.76
C ASN A 282 13.55 -3.95 -24.95
N SER A 283 13.75 -2.63 -25.02
CA SER A 283 14.67 -1.93 -24.12
C SER A 283 14.20 -2.03 -22.67
N ILE A 284 15.14 -2.22 -21.73
CA ILE A 284 14.87 -2.52 -20.33
C ILE A 284 15.81 -1.72 -19.44
N ILE A 285 15.37 -1.34 -18.24
CA ILE A 285 16.24 -0.83 -17.19
C ILE A 285 16.20 -1.78 -16.01
N GLU A 286 17.34 -2.39 -15.68
CA GLU A 286 17.52 -3.22 -14.50
C GLU A 286 18.05 -2.39 -13.33
N TYR A 287 17.48 -2.60 -12.15
CA TYR A 287 17.79 -1.82 -10.94
C TYR A 287 17.63 -2.66 -9.66
N VAL A 288 18.27 -2.27 -8.56
CA VAL A 288 17.96 -2.83 -7.23
C VAL A 288 16.87 -1.99 -6.58
N ALA A 289 16.01 -2.57 -5.73
CA ALA A 289 14.93 -1.86 -5.05
C ALA A 289 15.35 -0.52 -4.40
N GLU A 290 16.56 -0.44 -3.83
CA GLU A 290 17.08 0.80 -3.25
C GLU A 290 17.33 1.92 -4.29
N ASP A 291 17.63 1.57 -5.54
CA ASP A 291 17.97 2.49 -6.61
C ASP A 291 16.78 2.83 -7.52
N TYR A 292 15.56 2.46 -7.12
CA TYR A 292 14.34 2.62 -7.92
C TYR A 292 14.16 4.04 -8.47
N PHE A 293 14.36 5.08 -7.66
CA PHE A 293 14.16 6.46 -8.12
C PHE A 293 15.23 6.93 -9.11
N ILE A 294 16.43 6.33 -9.08
CA ILE A 294 17.48 6.54 -10.08
C ILE A 294 17.03 5.93 -11.41
N ALA A 295 16.59 4.67 -11.38
CA ALA A 295 16.07 3.96 -12.55
C ALA A 295 14.85 4.66 -13.15
N TYR A 296 13.94 5.15 -12.31
CA TYR A 296 12.75 5.88 -12.72
C TYR A 296 13.08 7.18 -13.46
N LYS A 297 14.01 7.98 -12.94
CA LYS A 297 14.47 9.20 -13.65
C LYS A 297 15.08 8.88 -15.00
N ILE A 298 15.94 7.86 -15.07
CA ILE A 298 16.53 7.39 -16.33
C ILE A 298 15.44 6.94 -17.31
N SER A 299 14.43 6.20 -16.83
CA SER A 299 13.27 5.76 -17.59
C SER A 299 12.55 6.93 -18.26
N LYS A 300 12.30 8.03 -17.53
CA LYS A 300 11.63 9.21 -18.06
C LYS A 300 12.47 9.99 -19.07
N ILE A 301 13.79 10.02 -18.89
CA ILE A 301 14.71 10.64 -19.86
C ILE A 301 14.72 9.84 -21.17
N LEU A 302 14.86 8.52 -21.07
CA LEU A 302 15.03 7.64 -22.22
C LEU A 302 13.71 7.14 -22.84
N ASN A 303 12.58 7.47 -22.21
CA ASN A 303 11.26 6.96 -22.58
C ASN A 303 11.19 5.42 -22.63
N ILE A 304 11.75 4.78 -21.59
CA ILE A 304 11.73 3.33 -21.39
C ILE A 304 10.83 3.00 -20.20
N ASP A 305 9.73 2.29 -20.46
CA ASP A 305 8.75 1.94 -19.44
C ASP A 305 9.04 0.60 -18.74
N ASN A 306 9.90 -0.23 -19.34
CA ASN A 306 10.19 -1.58 -18.83
C ASN A 306 11.29 -1.54 -17.75
N LEU A 307 10.87 -1.36 -16.50
CA LEU A 307 11.72 -1.39 -15.31
C LEU A 307 11.70 -2.79 -14.68
N ILE A 308 12.86 -3.42 -14.49
CA ILE A 308 12.99 -4.76 -13.90
C ILE A 308 13.89 -4.73 -12.66
N GLU A 309 13.38 -5.21 -11.53
CA GLU A 309 14.20 -5.36 -10.33
C GLU A 309 15.19 -6.53 -10.49
N ASN A 310 16.48 -6.27 -10.23
CA ASN A 310 17.58 -7.23 -10.29
C ASN A 310 18.51 -7.04 -9.08
N ASN A 311 18.31 -7.86 -8.05
CA ASN A 311 19.06 -7.80 -6.79
C ASN A 311 20.54 -8.24 -6.89
N ASN A 312 21.03 -8.61 -8.08
CA ASN A 312 22.45 -8.94 -8.30
C ASN A 312 23.29 -7.69 -8.65
N LEU A 313 22.65 -6.56 -8.92
CA LEU A 313 23.33 -5.30 -9.16
C LEU A 313 23.81 -4.69 -7.84
N LYS A 314 24.87 -3.89 -7.89
CA LYS A 314 25.38 -3.16 -6.74
C LYS A 314 25.92 -1.82 -7.19
N ASN A 315 25.38 -0.73 -6.64
CA ASN A 315 25.75 0.64 -7.01
C ASN A 315 25.74 0.86 -8.54
N LYS A 316 24.79 0.22 -9.24
CA LYS A 316 24.67 0.36 -10.68
C LYS A 316 23.23 0.21 -11.16
N ILE A 317 22.91 0.98 -12.20
CA ILE A 317 21.77 0.73 -13.07
C ILE A 317 22.29 0.14 -14.37
N ARG A 318 21.60 -0.85 -14.91
CA ARG A 318 21.87 -1.38 -16.25
C ARG A 318 20.73 -1.01 -17.19
N VAL A 319 21.06 -0.33 -18.27
CA VAL A 319 20.15 0.05 -19.35
C VAL A 319 20.46 -0.83 -20.55
N ILE A 320 19.52 -1.70 -20.91
CA ILE A 320 19.61 -2.60 -22.05
C ILE A 320 18.83 -1.97 -23.20
N ILE A 321 19.51 -1.67 -24.30
CA ILE A 321 18.97 -1.03 -25.50
C ILE A 321 18.91 -2.07 -26.61
N LYS A 322 17.76 -2.12 -27.28
CA LYS A 322 17.53 -2.96 -28.45
C LYS A 322 18.22 -2.41 -29.70
#